data_AF-A0A076MX82-F1
#
_entry.id   AF-A0A076MX82-F1
#
_cell.length_a   1.000
_cell.length_b   1.000
_cell.length_c   1.000
_cell.angle_alpha   90.00
_cell.angle_beta   90.00
_cell.angle_gamma   90.00
#
_symmetry.space_group_name_H-M   'P 1'
#
loop_
_entity.id
_entity.type
_entity.pdbx_description
1 polymer ?
#
loop_
_entity_poly.entity_id
_entity_poly.type
_entity_poly.pdbx_seq_one_letter_code
_entity_poly.pdbx_strand_id
1 'polypeptide(L)'
;MADQLGTLVAVEERIGVAREVVALGRSMGVLVSVLLAEGGRADGVLTTCGLVGGGVNLNNYQLDGLHALAGLLLPGQDVQLTGFTTPAQAAVTAAALTTAVRQAQATPEGRARIALAASLMNMPTWATGPRPPTDFAQQQRAQYTWLMQTLPFVIPARVSIVSVAGGDSGWNVGVDYARLVHRSAQLPQVVALYREAGLDLHADLGALTRAADIAHDAGALAWMRRTSAPTGKLRVPELTLHTIADQLAPVECQRDYALRVARAGESALLRQAYVQRVGHCAFTPAEYLAGLFAVRQRIRTGAWSDAARPERLQEVASTIGDAAFAGYSPPPFVNAR
;
A
#
# COMPACT_ATOMS: atom_id res chain seq x y z
N MET A 1 2.76 -3.10 19.49
CA MET A 1 3.94 -2.45 20.13
C MET A 1 4.36 -3.18 21.40
N ALA A 2 3.45 -3.44 22.34
CA ALA A 2 3.76 -4.14 23.61
C ALA A 2 4.52 -5.46 23.38
N ASP A 3 4.05 -6.33 22.48
CA ASP A 3 4.70 -7.62 22.22
C ASP A 3 6.13 -7.49 21.67
N GLN A 4 6.39 -6.48 20.84
CA GLN A 4 7.73 -6.23 20.28
C GLN A 4 8.70 -5.79 21.39
N LEU A 5 8.25 -4.92 22.29
CA LEU A 5 9.05 -4.47 23.44
C LEU A 5 9.22 -5.59 24.47
N GLY A 6 8.18 -6.39 24.70
CA GLY A 6 8.26 -7.56 25.57
C GLY A 6 9.24 -8.61 25.04
N THR A 7 9.31 -8.78 23.71
CA THR A 7 10.29 -9.67 23.07
C THR A 7 11.72 -9.17 23.31
N LEU A 8 11.97 -7.87 23.17
CA LEU A 8 13.28 -7.29 23.50
C LEU A 8 13.67 -7.56 24.96
N VAL A 9 12.77 -7.26 25.90
CA VAL A 9 13.01 -7.51 27.34
C VAL A 9 13.33 -8.99 27.59
N ALA A 10 12.52 -9.91 27.04
CA ALA A 10 12.69 -11.34 27.23
C ALA A 10 14.01 -11.88 26.64
N VAL A 11 14.54 -11.22 25.60
CA VAL A 11 15.86 -11.52 25.03
C VAL A 11 16.95 -10.97 25.94
N GLU A 12 16.88 -9.70 26.33
CA GLU A 12 17.88 -9.05 27.17
C GLU A 12 18.06 -9.72 28.54
N GLU A 13 16.98 -10.23 29.12
CA GLU A 13 17.01 -11.04 30.36
C GLU A 13 17.82 -12.34 30.21
N ARG A 14 17.91 -12.90 29.00
CA ARG A 14 18.59 -14.17 28.74
C ARG A 14 20.02 -14.02 28.26
N ILE A 15 20.29 -13.02 27.43
CA ILE A 15 21.59 -12.87 26.75
C ILE A 15 22.33 -11.57 27.11
N GLY A 16 21.74 -10.71 27.94
CA GLY A 16 22.26 -9.40 28.32
C GLY A 16 21.69 -8.25 27.49
N VAL A 17 21.85 -7.02 28.01
CA VAL A 17 21.34 -5.78 27.41
C VAL A 17 21.85 -5.59 25.98
N ALA A 18 20.95 -5.24 25.06
CA ALA A 18 21.29 -5.01 23.66
C ALA A 18 22.17 -3.76 23.51
N ARG A 19 23.22 -3.86 22.68
CA ARG A 19 24.07 -2.69 22.35
C ARG A 19 23.44 -1.79 21.29
N GLU A 20 22.55 -2.35 20.49
CA GLU A 20 21.92 -1.73 19.33
C GLU A 20 20.63 -2.50 19.04
N VAL A 21 19.50 -1.80 18.97
CA VAL A 21 18.17 -2.35 18.69
C VAL A 21 17.67 -1.77 17.38
N VAL A 22 17.57 -2.61 16.35
CA VAL A 22 16.94 -2.25 15.08
C VAL A 22 15.59 -2.94 14.96
N ALA A 23 14.51 -2.16 14.87
CA ALA A 23 13.19 -2.73 14.61
C ALA A 23 13.03 -3.04 13.12
N LEU A 24 12.59 -4.27 12.79
CA LEU A 24 12.27 -4.68 11.43
C LEU A 24 10.76 -4.83 11.26
N GLY A 25 10.15 -4.00 10.41
CA GLY A 25 8.74 -4.12 10.03
C GLY A 25 8.60 -4.64 8.60
N ARG A 26 7.65 -5.55 8.36
CA ARG A 26 7.30 -6.03 7.01
C ARG A 26 5.80 -5.95 6.81
N SER A 27 5.34 -5.49 5.64
CA SER A 27 3.92 -5.42 5.30
C SER A 27 3.14 -4.59 6.36
N MET A 28 2.02 -5.08 6.87
CA MET A 28 1.27 -4.43 7.95
C MET A 28 2.09 -4.23 9.25
N GLY A 29 3.11 -5.07 9.49
CA GLY A 29 4.01 -4.91 10.64
C GLY A 29 4.79 -3.59 10.63
N VAL A 30 4.90 -2.94 9.47
CA VAL A 30 5.49 -1.59 9.35
C VAL A 30 4.75 -0.57 10.21
N LEU A 31 3.42 -0.66 10.37
CA LEU A 31 2.68 0.28 11.21
C LEU A 31 3.14 0.20 12.67
N VAL A 32 3.51 -0.98 13.16
CA VAL A 32 4.07 -1.15 14.50
C VAL A 32 5.49 -0.60 14.59
N SER A 33 6.32 -0.86 13.58
CA SER A 33 7.70 -0.37 13.56
C SER A 33 7.80 1.15 13.42
N VAL A 34 6.88 1.77 12.69
CA VAL A 34 6.76 3.25 12.62
C VAL A 34 6.38 3.81 13.98
N LEU A 35 5.47 3.18 14.74
CA LEU A 35 5.18 3.62 16.11
C LEU A 35 6.39 3.49 17.03
N LEU A 36 7.22 2.46 16.85
CA LEU A 36 8.50 2.35 17.58
C LEU A 36 9.46 3.49 17.18
N ALA A 37 9.50 3.86 15.90
CA ALA A 37 10.31 4.97 15.41
C ALA A 37 9.85 6.33 15.97
N GLU A 38 8.54 6.59 15.94
CA GLU A 38 7.93 7.83 16.45
C GLU A 38 7.96 7.90 17.99
N GLY A 39 8.00 6.75 18.66
CA GLY A 39 8.16 6.66 20.11
C GLY A 39 9.61 6.73 20.60
N GLY A 40 10.59 6.59 19.70
CA GLY A 40 12.01 6.46 20.05
C GLY A 40 12.30 5.23 20.90
N ARG A 41 11.68 4.09 20.55
CA ARG A 41 11.74 2.82 21.32
C ARG A 41 12.67 1.77 20.70
N ALA A 42 13.48 2.17 19.73
CA ALA A 42 14.56 1.42 19.07
C ALA A 42 15.62 2.42 18.62
N ASP A 43 16.86 2.00 18.33
CA ASP A 43 17.92 2.90 17.85
C ASP A 43 17.75 3.28 16.38
N GLY A 44 17.08 2.43 15.61
CA GLY A 44 16.66 2.70 14.25
C GLY A 44 15.67 1.66 13.74
N VAL A 45 15.09 1.93 12.57
CA VAL A 45 14.03 1.11 12.01
C VAL A 45 14.29 0.82 10.54
N LEU A 46 14.13 -0.45 10.16
CA LEU A 46 14.06 -0.90 8.78
C LEU A 46 12.63 -1.37 8.50
N THR A 47 11.96 -0.77 7.53
CA THR A 47 10.60 -1.16 7.14
C THR A 47 10.59 -1.63 5.70
N THR A 48 9.82 -2.68 5.39
CA THR A 48 9.69 -3.18 4.02
C THR A 48 8.21 -3.28 3.62
N CYS A 49 7.90 -2.94 2.37
CA CYS A 49 6.56 -3.07 1.74
C CYS A 49 5.41 -2.51 2.62
N GLY A 50 5.69 -1.41 3.32
CA GLY A 50 4.83 -0.89 4.38
C GLY A 50 3.68 -0.03 3.90
N LEU A 51 2.49 -0.25 4.48
CA LEU A 51 1.30 0.60 4.34
C LEU A 51 1.43 1.89 5.16
N VAL A 52 2.51 2.65 4.96
CA VAL A 52 2.83 3.89 5.70
C VAL A 52 1.85 5.04 5.44
N GLY A 53 0.92 4.87 4.49
CA GLY A 53 -0.27 5.72 4.38
C GLY A 53 -1.20 5.59 5.60
N GLY A 54 -1.06 4.54 6.40
CA GLY A 54 -1.86 4.26 7.58
C GLY A 54 -3.08 3.39 7.28
N GLY A 55 -3.61 2.76 8.33
CA GLY A 55 -4.72 1.82 8.25
C GLY A 55 -6.05 2.46 7.80
N VAL A 56 -6.23 3.77 8.02
CA VAL A 56 -7.40 4.51 7.51
C VAL A 56 -7.36 4.55 5.98
N ASN A 57 -6.21 4.94 5.43
CA ASN A 57 -5.99 4.99 3.99
C ASN A 57 -6.09 3.59 3.38
N LEU A 58 -5.58 2.56 4.06
CA LEU A 58 -5.75 1.16 3.67
C LEU A 58 -7.21 0.81 3.40
N ASN A 59 -8.09 1.08 4.36
CA ASN A 59 -9.49 0.73 4.22
C ASN A 59 -10.17 1.54 3.12
N ASN A 60 -9.79 2.81 2.97
CA ASN A 60 -10.36 3.74 2.00
C ASN A 60 -9.98 3.41 0.55
N TYR A 61 -8.70 3.19 0.22
CA TYR A 61 -8.31 2.90 -1.16
C TYR A 61 -8.86 1.56 -1.64
N GLN A 62 -8.91 0.56 -0.75
CA GLN A 62 -9.52 -0.73 -1.06
C GLN A 62 -11.02 -0.57 -1.27
N LEU A 63 -11.72 0.16 -0.38
CA LEU A 63 -13.15 0.41 -0.52
C LEU A 63 -13.48 1.13 -1.84
N ASP A 64 -12.69 2.13 -2.22
CA ASP A 64 -12.89 2.88 -3.46
C ASP A 64 -12.76 2.00 -4.71
N GLY A 65 -11.75 1.12 -4.73
CA GLY A 65 -11.59 0.13 -5.80
C GLY A 65 -12.74 -0.88 -5.84
N LEU A 66 -13.15 -1.39 -4.69
CA LEU A 66 -14.25 -2.36 -4.58
C LEU A 66 -15.60 -1.74 -4.97
N HIS A 67 -15.86 -0.48 -4.56
CA HIS A 67 -17.03 0.29 -4.96
C HIS A 67 -17.10 0.48 -6.47
N ALA A 68 -15.97 0.83 -7.09
CA ALA A 68 -15.87 0.94 -8.54
C ALA A 68 -16.14 -0.40 -9.25
N LEU A 69 -15.58 -1.50 -8.75
CA LEU A 69 -15.84 -2.83 -9.32
C LEU A 69 -17.32 -3.22 -9.20
N ALA A 70 -17.92 -3.07 -8.03
CA ALA A 70 -19.32 -3.40 -7.80
C ALA A 70 -20.25 -2.54 -8.68
N GLY A 71 -20.10 -1.22 -8.64
CA GLY A 71 -20.97 -0.29 -9.37
C GLY A 71 -20.86 -0.41 -10.89
N LEU A 72 -19.67 -0.70 -11.43
CA LEU A 72 -19.45 -0.74 -12.88
C LEU A 72 -19.64 -2.13 -13.49
N LEU A 73 -19.38 -3.21 -12.74
CA LEU A 73 -19.38 -4.58 -13.28
C LEU A 73 -20.57 -5.41 -12.79
N LEU A 74 -21.27 -4.99 -11.73
CA LEU A 74 -22.45 -5.65 -11.18
C LEU A 74 -23.61 -4.65 -11.04
N PRO A 75 -23.99 -3.90 -12.11
CA PRO A 75 -25.00 -2.86 -12.01
C PRO A 75 -26.33 -3.43 -11.52
N GLY A 76 -26.93 -2.77 -10.52
CA GLY A 76 -28.21 -3.16 -9.93
C GLY A 76 -28.15 -4.32 -8.92
N GLN A 77 -26.95 -4.86 -8.63
CA GLN A 77 -26.78 -5.85 -7.57
C GLN A 77 -26.38 -5.16 -6.26
N ASP A 78 -26.98 -5.60 -5.16
CA ASP A 78 -26.57 -5.19 -3.82
C ASP A 78 -25.38 -6.07 -3.38
N VAL A 79 -24.19 -5.48 -3.38
CA VAL A 79 -22.93 -6.16 -3.05
C VAL A 79 -22.41 -5.61 -1.73
N GLN A 80 -22.31 -6.47 -0.71
CA GLN A 80 -21.72 -6.09 0.57
C GLN A 80 -20.24 -5.73 0.41
N LEU A 81 -19.86 -4.47 0.69
CA LEU A 81 -18.46 -3.99 0.63
C LEU A 81 -17.84 -3.73 2.01
N THR A 82 -18.68 -3.56 3.03
CA THR A 82 -18.30 -3.25 4.42
C THR A 82 -19.15 -4.05 5.41
N GLY A 83 -18.81 -3.97 6.70
CA GLY A 83 -19.61 -4.58 7.76
C GLY A 83 -19.62 -6.12 7.76
N PHE A 84 -18.56 -6.74 7.22
CA PHE A 84 -18.40 -8.19 7.29
C PHE A 84 -18.25 -8.65 8.74
N THR A 85 -19.15 -9.52 9.22
CA THR A 85 -19.09 -10.11 10.56
C THR A 85 -18.49 -11.51 10.56
N THR A 86 -18.39 -12.15 9.40
CA THR A 86 -17.80 -13.48 9.24
C THR A 86 -16.91 -13.57 8.00
N PRO A 87 -15.89 -14.46 8.00
CA PRO A 87 -15.12 -14.76 6.79
C PRO A 87 -15.96 -15.27 5.62
N ALA A 88 -17.08 -15.95 5.89
CA ALA A 88 -17.97 -16.48 4.87
C ALA A 88 -18.65 -15.38 4.04
N GLN A 89 -19.12 -14.30 4.69
CA GLN A 89 -19.69 -13.14 3.98
C GLN A 89 -18.65 -12.48 3.07
N ALA A 90 -17.44 -12.26 3.60
CA ALA A 90 -16.35 -11.69 2.81
C ALA A 90 -15.97 -12.57 1.61
N ALA A 91 -16.01 -13.90 1.77
CA ALA A 91 -15.75 -14.84 0.68
C ALA A 91 -16.81 -14.77 -0.44
N VAL A 92 -18.09 -14.56 -0.11
CA VAL A 92 -19.16 -14.37 -1.11
C VAL A 92 -18.88 -13.13 -1.95
N THR A 93 -18.59 -11.99 -1.33
CA THR A 93 -18.22 -10.76 -2.05
C THR A 93 -16.97 -10.96 -2.90
N ALA A 94 -15.93 -11.60 -2.35
CA ALA A 94 -14.70 -11.86 -3.08
C ALA A 94 -14.94 -12.72 -4.34
N ALA A 95 -15.77 -13.76 -4.24
CA ALA A 95 -16.14 -14.61 -5.36
C ALA A 95 -16.96 -13.87 -6.42
N ALA A 96 -17.95 -13.07 -6.00
CA ALA A 96 -18.78 -12.26 -6.90
C ALA A 96 -17.93 -11.26 -7.70
N LEU A 97 -17.11 -10.45 -7.03
CA LEU A 97 -16.25 -9.46 -7.69
C LEU A 97 -15.17 -10.10 -8.56
N THR A 98 -14.60 -11.23 -8.12
CA THR A 98 -13.62 -11.99 -8.92
C THR A 98 -14.26 -12.52 -10.21
N THR A 99 -15.50 -13.01 -10.14
CA THR A 99 -16.26 -13.48 -11.29
C THR A 99 -16.59 -12.33 -12.24
N ALA A 100 -17.05 -11.20 -11.71
CA ALA A 100 -17.38 -10.01 -12.48
C ALA A 100 -16.15 -9.47 -13.25
N VAL A 101 -15.01 -9.34 -12.58
CA VAL A 101 -13.74 -8.93 -13.22
C VAL A 101 -13.31 -9.91 -14.31
N ARG A 102 -13.44 -11.23 -14.06
CA ARG A 102 -13.11 -12.26 -15.06
C ARG A 102 -13.99 -12.14 -16.31
N GLN A 103 -15.29 -11.94 -16.14
CA GLN A 103 -16.23 -11.78 -17.24
C GLN A 103 -15.98 -10.47 -18.01
N ALA A 104 -15.80 -9.36 -17.28
CA ALA A 104 -15.54 -8.05 -17.85
C ALA A 104 -14.24 -8.00 -18.68
N GLN A 105 -13.23 -8.82 -18.35
CA GLN A 105 -11.98 -8.87 -19.12
C GLN A 105 -12.19 -9.25 -20.60
N ALA A 106 -13.31 -9.91 -20.94
CA ALA A 106 -13.60 -10.37 -22.29
C ALA A 106 -13.91 -9.24 -23.29
N THR A 107 -14.39 -8.07 -22.83
CA THR A 107 -14.80 -6.97 -23.72
C THR A 107 -13.95 -5.71 -23.54
N PRO A 108 -13.85 -4.83 -24.57
CA PRO A 108 -13.18 -3.53 -24.42
C PRO A 108 -13.75 -2.68 -23.28
N GLU A 109 -15.07 -2.63 -23.13
CA GLU A 109 -15.79 -1.87 -22.11
C GLU A 109 -15.45 -2.36 -20.71
N GLY A 110 -15.46 -3.69 -20.51
CA GLY A 110 -15.12 -4.28 -19.24
C GLY A 110 -13.63 -4.08 -18.90
N ARG A 111 -12.71 -4.17 -19.87
CA ARG A 111 -11.29 -3.84 -19.66
C ARG A 111 -11.08 -2.38 -19.25
N ALA A 112 -11.80 -1.44 -19.85
CA ALA A 112 -11.75 -0.03 -19.48
C ALA A 112 -12.23 0.21 -18.05
N ARG A 113 -13.36 -0.39 -17.66
CA ARG A 113 -13.91 -0.30 -16.29
C ARG A 113 -13.02 -0.98 -15.24
N ILE A 114 -12.39 -2.10 -15.60
CA ILE A 114 -11.35 -2.74 -14.76
C ILE A 114 -10.19 -1.77 -14.54
N ALA A 115 -9.69 -1.10 -15.59
CA ALA A 115 -8.59 -0.15 -15.45
C ALA A 115 -8.97 1.05 -14.57
N LEU A 116 -10.20 1.58 -14.69
CA LEU A 116 -10.69 2.63 -13.80
C LEU A 116 -10.69 2.17 -12.34
N ALA A 117 -11.32 1.04 -12.03
CA ALA A 117 -11.38 0.52 -10.67
C ALA A 117 -9.99 0.18 -10.10
N ALA A 118 -9.12 -0.40 -10.93
CA ALA A 118 -7.73 -0.68 -10.58
C ALA A 118 -6.96 0.60 -10.23
N SER A 119 -7.17 1.68 -10.98
CA SER A 119 -6.53 2.99 -10.72
C SER A 119 -6.97 3.60 -9.39
N LEU A 120 -8.24 3.45 -9.01
CA LEU A 120 -8.78 3.89 -7.72
C LEU A 120 -8.28 3.04 -6.55
N MET A 121 -7.80 1.83 -6.83
CA MET A 121 -7.13 0.96 -5.85
C MET A 121 -5.60 1.09 -5.86
N ASN A 122 -5.04 2.00 -6.68
CA ASN A 122 -3.59 2.16 -6.92
C ASN A 122 -2.92 0.84 -7.35
N MET A 123 -3.63 0.03 -8.14
CA MET A 123 -3.11 -1.26 -8.58
C MET A 123 -1.93 -1.06 -9.56
N PRO A 124 -0.79 -1.73 -9.38
CA PRO A 124 0.33 -1.60 -10.30
C PRO A 124 -0.01 -2.02 -11.73
N THR A 125 0.61 -1.36 -12.69
CA THR A 125 0.48 -1.68 -14.12
C THR A 125 1.56 -2.66 -14.63
N TRP A 126 2.32 -3.26 -13.71
CA TRP A 126 3.38 -4.23 -13.99
C TRP A 126 3.17 -5.49 -13.15
N ALA A 127 3.02 -6.64 -13.79
CA ALA A 127 2.73 -7.92 -13.11
C ALA A 127 3.70 -9.05 -13.46
N THR A 128 4.44 -8.97 -14.56
CA THR A 128 5.40 -9.99 -15.00
C THR A 128 6.52 -9.37 -15.84
N GLY A 129 7.59 -10.14 -16.07
CA GLY A 129 8.72 -9.72 -16.90
C GLY A 129 9.68 -8.76 -16.18
N PRO A 130 10.79 -8.36 -16.83
CA PRO A 130 11.88 -7.64 -16.18
C PRO A 130 11.67 -6.12 -16.09
N ARG A 131 10.70 -5.56 -16.83
CA ARG A 131 10.45 -4.11 -16.89
C ARG A 131 8.94 -3.81 -16.97
N PRO A 132 8.47 -2.67 -16.42
CA PRO A 132 7.09 -2.22 -16.58
C PRO A 132 6.70 -2.06 -18.07
N PRO A 133 5.49 -2.48 -18.47
CA PRO A 133 5.02 -2.26 -19.83
C PRO A 133 4.67 -0.79 -20.06
N THR A 134 4.92 -0.31 -21.28
CA THR A 134 4.54 1.05 -21.73
C THR A 134 3.21 1.08 -22.50
N ASP A 135 2.78 -0.07 -23.02
CA ASP A 135 1.52 -0.24 -23.73
C ASP A 135 0.33 -0.34 -22.77
N PHE A 136 -0.73 0.43 -23.03
CA PHE A 136 -1.90 0.49 -22.14
C PHE A 136 -2.69 -0.82 -22.07
N ALA A 137 -2.72 -1.61 -23.14
CA ALA A 137 -3.37 -2.92 -23.12
C ALA A 137 -2.61 -3.91 -22.23
N GLN A 138 -1.27 -3.93 -22.31
CA GLN A 138 -0.43 -4.72 -21.40
C GLN A 138 -0.53 -4.26 -19.94
N GLN A 139 -0.56 -2.94 -19.70
CA GLN A 139 -0.79 -2.38 -18.36
C GLN A 139 -2.15 -2.82 -17.79
N GLN A 140 -3.20 -2.81 -18.62
CA GLN A 140 -4.55 -3.25 -18.21
C GLN A 140 -4.54 -4.74 -17.87
N ARG A 141 -3.84 -5.56 -18.67
CA ARG A 141 -3.70 -7.00 -18.41
C ARG A 141 -2.97 -7.28 -17.10
N ALA A 142 -1.96 -6.47 -16.77
CA ALA A 142 -1.27 -6.56 -15.48
C ALA A 142 -2.21 -6.24 -14.31
N GLN A 143 -2.99 -5.14 -14.39
CA GLN A 143 -3.99 -4.78 -13.37
C GLN A 143 -5.05 -5.87 -13.20
N TYR A 144 -5.56 -6.44 -14.30
CA TYR A 144 -6.46 -7.59 -14.26
C TYR A 144 -5.84 -8.77 -13.49
N THR A 145 -4.59 -9.11 -13.81
CA THR A 145 -3.86 -10.21 -13.18
C THR A 145 -3.74 -9.99 -11.69
N TRP A 146 -3.42 -8.77 -11.27
CA TRP A 146 -3.32 -8.43 -9.86
C TRP A 146 -4.65 -8.41 -9.13
N LEU A 147 -5.72 -7.91 -9.73
CA LEU A 147 -7.06 -7.97 -9.12
C LEU A 147 -7.47 -9.42 -8.84
N MET A 148 -7.17 -10.35 -9.75
CA MET A 148 -7.46 -11.78 -9.57
C MET A 148 -6.74 -12.42 -8.38
N GLN A 149 -5.59 -11.88 -7.98
CA GLN A 149 -4.85 -12.34 -6.80
C GLN A 149 -5.21 -11.55 -5.54
N THR A 150 -5.52 -10.26 -5.70
CA THR A 150 -5.70 -9.32 -4.60
C THR A 150 -7.08 -9.44 -3.96
N LEU A 151 -8.15 -9.52 -4.76
CA LEU A 151 -9.53 -9.54 -4.24
C LEU A 151 -9.78 -10.71 -3.26
N PRO A 152 -9.36 -11.96 -3.56
CA PRO A 152 -9.52 -13.08 -2.62
C PRO A 152 -8.71 -12.95 -1.33
N PHE A 153 -7.72 -12.05 -1.29
CA PHE A 153 -6.91 -11.80 -0.09
C PHE A 153 -7.45 -10.61 0.72
N VAL A 154 -7.63 -9.45 0.08
CA VAL A 154 -7.93 -8.19 0.80
C VAL A 154 -9.35 -8.15 1.35
N ILE A 155 -10.32 -8.75 0.66
CA ILE A 155 -11.72 -8.73 1.11
C ILE A 155 -11.88 -9.59 2.38
N PRO A 156 -11.39 -10.85 2.46
CA PRO A 156 -11.37 -11.59 3.72
C PRO A 156 -10.53 -10.93 4.82
N ALA A 157 -9.39 -10.33 4.50
CA ALA A 157 -8.53 -9.66 5.48
C ALA A 157 -9.23 -8.49 6.19
N ARG A 158 -10.21 -7.84 5.54
CA ARG A 158 -11.02 -6.77 6.16
C ARG A 158 -11.74 -7.25 7.42
N VAL A 159 -12.16 -8.52 7.51
CA VAL A 159 -12.84 -9.07 8.70
C VAL A 159 -11.97 -8.91 9.94
N SER A 160 -10.68 -9.26 9.85
CA SER A 160 -9.74 -9.13 10.96
C SER A 160 -9.48 -7.66 11.32
N ILE A 161 -9.36 -6.78 10.32
CA ILE A 161 -9.14 -5.34 10.54
C ILE A 161 -10.34 -4.73 11.27
N VAL A 162 -11.56 -5.02 10.78
CA VAL A 162 -12.82 -4.55 11.37
C VAL A 162 -12.98 -5.08 12.79
N SER A 163 -12.69 -6.36 13.02
CA SER A 163 -12.79 -6.99 14.34
C SER A 163 -11.87 -6.32 15.37
N VAL A 164 -10.61 -6.06 15.00
CA VAL A 164 -9.64 -5.43 15.91
C VAL A 164 -9.96 -3.95 16.14
N ALA A 165 -10.45 -3.23 15.11
CA ALA A 165 -10.84 -1.84 15.23
C ALA A 165 -12.18 -1.62 15.95
N GLY A 166 -12.99 -2.68 16.11
CA GLY A 166 -14.33 -2.62 16.69
C GLY A 166 -15.41 -2.06 15.75
N GLY A 167 -15.15 -2.04 14.43
CA GLY A 167 -16.04 -1.49 13.41
C GLY A 167 -15.32 -1.21 12.08
N ASP A 168 -16.06 -0.85 11.03
CA ASP A 168 -15.46 -0.48 9.73
C ASP A 168 -15.09 1.01 9.73
N SER A 169 -13.82 1.30 9.50
CA SER A 169 -13.31 2.68 9.49
C SER A 169 -13.19 3.26 8.09
N GLY A 170 -13.45 2.48 7.03
CA GLY A 170 -13.48 2.98 5.66
C GLY A 170 -14.81 3.67 5.35
N TRP A 171 -14.77 4.67 4.48
CA TRP A 171 -15.98 5.34 3.97
C TRP A 171 -15.78 5.80 2.53
N ASN A 172 -16.87 5.91 1.80
CA ASN A 172 -16.89 6.61 0.50
C ASN A 172 -17.95 7.70 0.43
N VAL A 173 -18.82 7.87 1.44
CA VAL A 173 -19.77 8.98 1.47
C VAL A 173 -19.04 10.32 1.28
N GLY A 174 -19.52 11.12 0.32
CA GLY A 174 -18.93 12.41 -0.04
C GLY A 174 -17.65 12.34 -0.90
N VAL A 175 -17.24 11.17 -1.37
CA VAL A 175 -16.09 11.02 -2.28
C VAL A 175 -16.46 11.46 -3.69
N ASP A 176 -15.69 12.40 -4.23
CA ASP A 176 -15.71 12.81 -5.63
C ASP A 176 -14.72 11.93 -6.43
N TYR A 177 -15.25 10.89 -7.08
CA TYR A 177 -14.41 9.94 -7.82
C TYR A 177 -13.74 10.56 -9.04
N ALA A 178 -14.33 11.60 -9.63
CA ALA A 178 -13.67 12.36 -10.68
C ALA A 178 -12.41 13.03 -10.12
N ARG A 179 -12.50 13.70 -8.98
CA ARG A 179 -11.32 14.32 -8.34
C ARG A 179 -10.24 13.30 -7.96
N LEU A 180 -10.63 12.11 -7.49
CA LEU A 180 -9.67 11.05 -7.18
C LEU A 180 -8.92 10.61 -8.45
N VAL A 181 -9.62 10.22 -9.51
CA VAL A 181 -8.96 9.70 -10.70
C VAL A 181 -8.07 10.76 -11.38
N HIS A 182 -8.41 12.05 -11.29
CA HIS A 182 -7.57 13.14 -11.80
C HIS A 182 -6.18 13.22 -11.14
N ARG A 183 -6.03 12.67 -9.94
CA ARG A 183 -4.73 12.60 -9.24
C ARG A 183 -3.93 11.36 -9.60
N SER A 184 -4.54 10.39 -10.28
CA SER A 184 -3.90 9.11 -10.62
C SER A 184 -2.90 9.29 -11.76
N ALA A 185 -1.69 8.78 -11.56
CA ALA A 185 -0.72 8.64 -12.65
C ALA A 185 -1.20 7.68 -13.76
N GLN A 186 -2.24 6.89 -13.48
CA GLN A 186 -2.84 5.93 -14.41
C GLN A 186 -3.99 6.54 -15.23
N LEU A 187 -4.35 7.81 -15.00
CA LEU A 187 -5.42 8.48 -15.76
C LEU A 187 -5.23 8.40 -17.28
N PRO A 188 -4.03 8.62 -17.87
CA PRO A 188 -3.85 8.51 -19.31
C PRO A 188 -4.27 7.14 -19.87
N GLN A 189 -3.96 6.07 -19.14
CA GLN A 189 -4.36 4.72 -19.48
C GLN A 189 -5.89 4.57 -19.45
N VAL A 190 -6.53 5.02 -18.36
CA VAL A 190 -7.99 4.96 -18.20
C VAL A 190 -8.69 5.71 -19.33
N VAL A 191 -8.27 6.94 -19.62
CA VAL A 191 -8.85 7.77 -20.70
C VAL A 191 -8.71 7.10 -22.06
N ALA A 192 -7.54 6.53 -22.36
CA ALA A 192 -7.31 5.85 -23.62
C ALA A 192 -8.23 4.63 -23.80
N LEU A 193 -8.34 3.79 -22.76
CA LEU A 193 -9.18 2.58 -22.80
C LEU A 193 -10.67 2.91 -22.87
N TYR A 194 -11.12 3.95 -22.15
CA TYR A 194 -12.52 4.42 -22.25
C TYR A 194 -12.84 4.93 -23.65
N ARG A 195 -11.94 5.70 -24.27
CA ARG A 195 -12.09 6.19 -25.64
C ARG A 195 -12.14 5.04 -26.64
N GLU A 196 -11.26 4.06 -26.52
CA GLU A 196 -11.23 2.87 -27.38
C GLU A 196 -12.53 2.07 -27.27
N ALA A 197 -13.08 1.94 -26.05
CA ALA A 197 -14.32 1.24 -25.79
C ALA A 197 -15.59 2.04 -26.13
N GLY A 198 -15.47 3.30 -26.57
CA GLY A 198 -16.63 4.17 -26.83
C GLY A 198 -17.45 4.52 -25.59
N LEU A 199 -16.85 4.44 -24.39
CA LEU A 199 -17.51 4.73 -23.12
C LEU A 199 -17.35 6.19 -22.70
N ASP A 200 -18.32 6.69 -21.94
CA ASP A 200 -18.25 7.99 -21.27
C ASP A 200 -17.66 7.84 -19.86
N LEU A 201 -16.39 8.20 -19.70
CA LEU A 201 -15.70 8.17 -18.41
C LEU A 201 -16.35 9.11 -17.39
N HIS A 202 -16.84 10.28 -17.81
CA HIS A 202 -17.47 11.23 -16.91
C HIS A 202 -18.80 10.68 -16.36
N ALA A 203 -19.58 10.01 -17.21
CA ALA A 203 -20.81 9.35 -16.80
C ALA A 203 -20.57 8.27 -15.73
N ASP A 204 -19.59 7.37 -15.95
CA ASP A 204 -19.23 6.31 -14.99
C ASP A 204 -18.74 6.91 -13.66
N LEU A 205 -17.85 7.92 -13.69
CA LEU A 205 -17.36 8.60 -12.47
C LEU A 205 -18.47 9.32 -11.71
N GLY A 206 -19.41 9.95 -12.44
CA GLY A 206 -20.58 10.59 -11.86
C GLY A 206 -21.52 9.58 -11.20
N ALA A 207 -21.71 8.41 -11.83
CA ALA A 207 -22.50 7.32 -11.25
C ALA A 207 -21.87 6.79 -9.96
N LEU A 208 -20.55 6.55 -9.95
CA LEU A 208 -19.83 6.12 -8.75
C LEU A 208 -19.96 7.12 -7.60
N THR A 209 -19.86 8.42 -7.91
CA THR A 209 -19.97 9.50 -6.92
C THR A 209 -21.38 9.58 -6.33
N ARG A 210 -22.43 9.44 -7.16
CA ARG A 210 -23.83 9.45 -6.69
C ARG A 210 -24.18 8.23 -5.84
N ALA A 211 -23.59 7.08 -6.14
CA ALA A 211 -23.81 5.84 -5.41
C ALA A 211 -22.94 5.72 -4.14
N ALA A 212 -22.09 6.69 -3.83
CA ALA A 212 -21.18 6.63 -2.70
C ALA A 212 -21.91 6.97 -1.39
N ASP A 213 -22.38 5.94 -0.68
CA ASP A 213 -23.24 6.07 0.51
C ASP A 213 -22.70 5.34 1.76
N ILE A 214 -21.51 4.75 1.68
CA ILE A 214 -20.91 3.99 2.78
C ILE A 214 -20.27 4.95 3.77
N ALA A 215 -20.83 4.97 4.98
CA ALA A 215 -20.32 5.70 6.13
C ALA A 215 -19.32 4.86 6.97
N HIS A 216 -18.46 5.53 7.72
CA HIS A 216 -17.56 4.89 8.69
C HIS A 216 -18.20 4.79 10.07
N ASP A 217 -17.73 3.82 10.85
CA ASP A 217 -17.89 3.81 12.31
C ASP A 217 -16.92 4.81 12.95
N ALA A 218 -17.46 5.77 13.71
CA ALA A 218 -16.67 6.84 14.33
C ALA A 218 -15.67 6.32 15.38
N GLY A 219 -16.05 5.28 16.13
CA GLY A 219 -15.20 4.65 17.14
C GLY A 219 -14.03 3.92 16.49
N ALA A 220 -14.30 3.13 15.46
CA ALA A 220 -13.29 2.41 14.69
C ALA A 220 -12.33 3.36 13.97
N LEU A 221 -12.85 4.44 13.35
CA LEU A 221 -12.02 5.46 12.73
C LEU A 221 -11.10 6.14 13.74
N ALA A 222 -11.62 6.50 14.91
CA ALA A 222 -10.82 7.09 15.99
C ALA A 222 -9.75 6.10 16.50
N TRP A 223 -10.09 4.82 16.61
CA TRP A 223 -9.15 3.77 16.99
C TRP A 223 -8.00 3.65 15.96
N MET A 224 -8.34 3.52 14.68
CA MET A 224 -7.36 3.40 13.58
C MET A 224 -6.43 4.61 13.48
N ARG A 225 -6.96 5.83 13.67
CA ARG A 225 -6.14 7.06 13.72
C ARG A 225 -5.13 7.07 14.86
N ARG A 226 -5.45 6.46 16.00
CA ARG A 226 -4.55 6.40 17.17
C ARG A 226 -3.52 5.27 17.06
N THR A 227 -3.90 4.14 16.49
CA THR A 227 -3.07 2.91 16.56
C THR A 227 -2.35 2.59 15.26
N SER A 228 -2.79 3.15 14.14
CA SER A 228 -2.43 2.65 12.81
C SER A 228 -2.22 3.77 11.79
N ALA A 229 -2.08 5.03 12.21
CA ALA A 229 -1.80 6.16 11.33
C ALA A 229 -0.47 6.82 11.72
N PRO A 230 0.58 6.72 10.89
CA PRO A 230 1.84 7.41 11.12
C PRO A 230 1.64 8.92 11.29
N THR A 231 2.34 9.56 12.21
CA THR A 231 2.31 11.03 12.37
C THR A 231 3.43 11.73 11.61
N GLY A 232 4.47 10.99 11.22
CA GLY A 232 5.70 11.49 10.63
C GLY A 232 6.70 12.07 11.64
N LYS A 233 6.36 12.08 12.94
CA LYS A 233 7.19 12.60 14.03
C LYS A 233 8.25 11.58 14.45
N LEU A 234 9.12 11.21 13.51
CA LEU A 234 10.20 10.28 13.76
C LEU A 234 11.11 10.78 14.88
N ARG A 235 11.52 9.89 15.78
CA ARG A 235 12.51 10.19 16.82
C ARG A 235 13.86 9.49 16.58
N VAL A 236 13.86 8.49 15.71
CA VAL A 236 15.03 7.66 15.38
C VAL A 236 15.07 7.42 13.86
N PRO A 237 16.23 7.11 13.28
CA PRO A 237 16.35 6.92 11.84
C PRO A 237 15.48 5.76 11.33
N GLU A 238 14.78 5.98 10.23
CA GLU A 238 14.01 4.98 9.51
C GLU A 238 14.47 4.88 8.05
N LEU A 239 14.76 3.65 7.60
CA LEU A 239 14.87 3.32 6.18
C LEU A 239 13.67 2.48 5.76
N THR A 240 12.93 2.94 4.75
CA THR A 240 11.87 2.15 4.11
C THR A 240 12.40 1.51 2.82
N LEU A 241 12.07 0.24 2.60
CA LEU A 241 12.27 -0.48 1.34
C LEU A 241 10.91 -0.77 0.71
N HIS A 242 10.75 -0.54 -0.59
CA HIS A 242 9.50 -0.86 -1.28
C HIS A 242 9.75 -1.46 -2.67
N THR A 243 9.04 -2.54 -3.00
CA THR A 243 8.97 -2.99 -4.39
C THR A 243 8.11 -2.01 -5.19
N ILE A 244 8.52 -1.66 -6.40
CA ILE A 244 7.82 -0.62 -7.19
C ILE A 244 6.50 -1.12 -7.80
N ALA A 245 6.30 -2.44 -7.89
CA ALA A 245 5.06 -3.05 -8.37
C ALA A 245 4.48 -3.98 -7.29
N ASP A 246 4.07 -3.37 -6.19
CA ASP A 246 3.44 -4.04 -5.06
C ASP A 246 1.91 -3.94 -5.15
N GLN A 247 1.24 -5.08 -5.31
CA GLN A 247 -0.20 -5.16 -5.51
C GLN A 247 -1.02 -5.11 -4.22
N LEU A 248 -0.37 -5.23 -3.04
CA LEU A 248 -1.05 -5.24 -1.74
C LEU A 248 -0.82 -3.94 -0.97
N ALA A 249 0.37 -3.33 -1.10
CA ALA A 249 0.72 -2.05 -0.48
C ALA A 249 1.13 -1.06 -1.57
N PRO A 250 0.30 -0.05 -1.92
CA PRO A 250 0.64 0.91 -2.95
C PRO A 250 1.94 1.66 -2.65
N VAL A 251 2.91 1.60 -3.56
CA VAL A 251 4.20 2.29 -3.42
C VAL A 251 4.01 3.81 -3.31
N GLU A 252 2.93 4.34 -3.86
CA GLU A 252 2.49 5.73 -3.79
C GLU A 252 2.34 6.22 -2.35
N CYS A 253 1.96 5.36 -1.40
CA CYS A 253 1.88 5.72 0.02
C CYS A 253 3.23 6.20 0.57
N GLN A 254 4.35 5.77 -0.01
CA GLN A 254 5.69 6.18 0.41
C GLN A 254 5.91 7.69 0.20
N ARG A 255 5.36 8.26 -0.87
CA ARG A 255 5.45 9.70 -1.13
C ARG A 255 4.69 10.51 -0.08
N ASP A 256 3.48 10.10 0.25
CA ASP A 256 2.66 10.78 1.26
C ASP A 256 3.30 10.70 2.65
N TYR A 257 3.95 9.57 2.96
CA TYR A 257 4.71 9.42 4.20
C TYR A 257 5.92 10.36 4.25
N ALA A 258 6.69 10.46 3.17
CA ALA A 258 7.81 11.41 3.10
C ALA A 258 7.36 12.86 3.29
N LEU A 259 6.25 13.25 2.66
CA LEU A 259 5.65 14.57 2.85
C LEU A 259 5.19 14.80 4.29
N ARG A 260 4.63 13.78 4.94
CA ARG A 260 4.22 13.83 6.34
C ARG A 260 5.41 14.01 7.28
N VAL A 261 6.47 13.24 7.11
CA VAL A 261 7.73 13.36 7.86
C VAL A 261 8.37 14.74 7.64
N ALA A 262 8.36 15.25 6.40
CA ALA A 262 8.88 16.58 6.10
C ALA A 262 8.09 17.70 6.80
N ARG A 263 6.75 17.61 6.81
CA ARG A 263 5.90 18.56 7.56
C ARG A 263 6.10 18.47 9.07
N ALA A 264 6.51 17.32 9.59
CA ALA A 264 6.88 17.15 10.99
C ALA A 264 8.29 17.69 11.31
N GLY A 265 9.08 18.08 10.30
CA GLY A 265 10.46 18.57 10.48
C GLY A 265 11.52 17.46 10.51
N GLU A 266 11.15 16.20 10.27
CA GLU A 266 11.99 15.04 10.56
C GLU A 266 12.61 14.39 9.31
N SER A 267 12.73 15.13 8.20
CA SER A 267 13.30 14.62 6.93
C SER A 267 14.74 14.11 7.06
N ALA A 268 15.48 14.55 8.08
CA ALA A 268 16.84 14.05 8.34
C ALA A 268 16.83 12.58 8.81
N LEU A 269 15.73 12.10 9.39
CA LEU A 269 15.59 10.75 9.93
C LEU A 269 15.06 9.74 8.93
N LEU A 270 14.37 10.15 7.86
CA LEU A 270 13.82 9.23 6.88
C LEU A 270 14.71 9.07 5.64
N ARG A 271 14.94 7.83 5.22
CA ARG A 271 15.35 7.49 3.85
C ARG A 271 14.40 6.43 3.28
N GLN A 272 14.24 6.44 1.96
CA GLN A 272 13.39 5.49 1.26
C GLN A 272 14.17 4.95 0.07
N ALA A 273 14.14 3.63 -0.11
CA ALA A 273 14.79 2.94 -1.20
C ALA A 273 13.79 2.01 -1.88
N TYR A 274 13.97 1.83 -3.18
CA TYR A 274 13.03 1.13 -4.03
C TYR A 274 13.72 0.00 -4.76
N VAL A 275 12.99 -1.10 -4.91
CA VAL A 275 13.46 -2.29 -5.61
C VAL A 275 12.60 -2.50 -6.85
N GLN A 276 13.25 -2.57 -8.02
CA GLN A 276 12.60 -2.81 -9.31
C GLN A 276 12.16 -4.27 -9.41
N ARG A 277 11.11 -4.63 -8.66
CA ARG A 277 10.52 -5.96 -8.66
C ARG A 277 9.01 -5.92 -8.56
N VAL A 278 8.41 -6.95 -9.15
CA VAL A 278 7.01 -7.33 -9.11
C VAL A 278 6.73 -8.09 -7.82
N GLY A 279 5.64 -7.73 -7.13
CA GLY A 279 5.08 -8.46 -6.02
C GLY A 279 5.27 -7.82 -4.64
N HIS A 280 4.32 -8.09 -3.76
CA HIS A 280 4.32 -7.64 -2.37
C HIS A 280 5.48 -8.23 -1.57
N CYS A 281 6.31 -7.35 -1.00
CA CYS A 281 7.47 -7.74 -0.19
C CYS A 281 8.46 -8.70 -0.88
N ALA A 282 8.51 -8.71 -2.21
CA ALA A 282 9.42 -9.55 -2.96
C ALA A 282 10.85 -9.00 -2.87
N PHE A 283 11.49 -9.17 -1.72
CA PHE A 283 12.88 -8.75 -1.47
C PHE A 283 13.79 -9.97 -1.32
N THR A 284 15.03 -9.84 -1.78
CA THR A 284 16.06 -10.87 -1.55
C THR A 284 16.70 -10.69 -0.16
N PRO A 285 17.33 -11.74 0.41
CA PRO A 285 18.12 -11.59 1.63
C PRO A 285 19.22 -10.53 1.51
N ALA A 286 19.83 -10.39 0.34
CA ALA A 286 20.85 -9.37 0.06
C ALA A 286 20.29 -7.95 0.20
N GLU A 287 19.07 -7.70 -0.28
CA GLU A 287 18.40 -6.40 -0.16
C GLU A 287 18.03 -6.08 1.30
N TYR A 288 17.57 -7.06 2.07
CA TYR A 288 17.35 -6.89 3.51
C TYR A 288 18.64 -6.52 4.24
N LEU A 289 19.73 -7.24 3.97
CA LEU A 289 21.03 -7.01 4.62
C LEU A 289 21.63 -5.65 4.25
N ALA A 290 21.55 -5.25 2.97
CA ALA A 290 21.99 -3.91 2.55
C ALA A 290 21.20 -2.80 3.28
N GLY A 291 19.87 -2.94 3.37
CA GLY A 291 19.04 -2.01 4.14
C GLY A 291 19.41 -1.98 5.63
N LEU A 292 19.63 -3.15 6.24
CA LEU A 292 20.05 -3.24 7.65
C LEU A 292 21.40 -2.56 7.86
N PHE A 293 22.39 -2.82 7.00
CA PHE A 293 23.71 -2.18 7.10
C PHE A 293 23.63 -0.67 6.95
N ALA A 294 22.77 -0.15 6.07
CA ALA A 294 22.55 1.28 5.94
C ALA A 294 21.95 1.91 7.21
N VAL A 295 20.96 1.28 7.83
CA VAL A 295 20.39 1.74 9.11
C VAL A 295 21.45 1.71 10.22
N ARG A 296 22.22 0.62 10.33
CA ARG A 296 23.29 0.51 11.33
C ARG A 296 24.37 1.55 11.14
N GLN A 297 24.75 1.85 9.91
CA GLN A 297 25.70 2.94 9.62
C GLN A 297 25.13 4.27 10.12
N ARG A 298 23.87 4.58 9.78
CA ARG A 298 23.20 5.80 10.24
C ARG A 298 23.16 5.91 11.77
N ILE A 299 22.87 4.82 12.48
CA ILE A 299 22.87 4.77 13.95
C ILE A 299 24.26 5.12 14.50
N ARG A 300 25.31 4.47 13.96
CA ARG A 300 26.67 4.56 14.51
C ARG A 300 27.38 5.86 14.19
N THR A 301 27.15 6.42 12.99
CA THR A 301 27.86 7.61 12.53
C THR A 301 27.06 8.90 12.75
N GLY A 302 25.76 8.78 13.04
CA GLY A 302 24.87 9.93 13.09
C GLY A 302 24.65 10.61 11.74
N ALA A 303 24.96 9.96 10.61
CA ALA A 303 24.78 10.46 9.24
C ALA A 303 24.37 9.33 8.27
N TRP A 304 23.39 9.60 7.40
CA TRP A 304 23.05 8.65 6.32
C TRP A 304 24.18 8.57 5.27
N SER A 305 24.91 9.67 5.07
CA SER A 305 25.91 9.81 4.01
C SER A 305 25.36 9.33 2.66
N ASP A 306 25.99 8.34 2.03
CA ASP A 306 25.57 7.66 0.82
C ASP A 306 24.93 6.29 1.08
N ALA A 307 24.84 5.81 2.33
CA ALA A 307 24.48 4.43 2.66
C ALA A 307 23.09 4.02 2.18
N ALA A 308 22.16 4.98 2.09
CA ALA A 308 20.80 4.75 1.61
C ALA A 308 20.58 5.17 0.15
N ARG A 309 21.63 5.55 -0.58
CA ARG A 309 21.52 5.82 -2.02
C ARG A 309 21.29 4.51 -2.79
N PRO A 310 20.42 4.49 -3.81
CA PRO A 310 20.14 3.27 -4.56
C PRO A 310 21.39 2.57 -5.10
N GLU A 311 22.37 3.33 -5.61
CA GLU A 311 23.60 2.79 -6.18
C GLU A 311 24.45 2.10 -5.11
N ARG A 312 24.53 2.68 -3.91
CA ARG A 312 25.30 2.12 -2.79
C ARG A 312 24.62 0.89 -2.21
N LEU A 313 23.29 0.92 -2.07
CA LEU A 313 22.51 -0.24 -1.64
C LEU A 313 22.65 -1.39 -2.63
N GLN A 314 22.62 -1.10 -3.93
CA GLN A 314 22.85 -2.08 -4.99
C GLN A 314 24.26 -2.68 -4.88
N GLU A 315 25.29 -1.85 -4.77
CA GLU A 315 26.68 -2.30 -4.65
C GLU A 315 26.86 -3.25 -3.45
N VAL A 316 26.38 -2.84 -2.27
CA VAL A 316 26.47 -3.65 -1.05
C VAL A 316 25.71 -4.97 -1.21
N ALA A 317 24.48 -4.93 -1.71
CA ALA A 317 23.67 -6.13 -1.89
C ALA A 317 24.28 -7.10 -2.90
N SER A 318 24.84 -6.59 -4.01
CA SER A 318 25.50 -7.41 -5.04
C SER A 318 26.75 -8.15 -4.57
N THR A 319 27.37 -7.74 -3.46
CA THR A 319 28.45 -8.55 -2.83
C THR A 319 27.92 -9.77 -2.07
N ILE A 320 26.63 -9.80 -1.77
CA ILE A 320 25.95 -10.85 -0.99
C ILE A 320 25.14 -11.77 -1.92
N GLY A 321 24.44 -11.20 -2.90
CA GLY A 321 23.61 -11.95 -3.85
C GLY A 321 22.78 -11.03 -4.76
N ASP A 322 21.76 -11.60 -5.40
CA ASP A 322 20.91 -10.86 -6.34
C ASP A 322 20.19 -9.68 -5.68
N ALA A 323 20.18 -8.54 -6.36
CA ALA A 323 19.52 -7.32 -5.90
C ALA A 323 19.11 -6.43 -7.08
N ALA A 324 18.07 -5.64 -6.90
CA ALA A 324 17.53 -4.74 -7.92
C ALA A 324 17.12 -3.37 -7.36
N PHE A 325 17.96 -2.76 -6.53
CA PHE A 325 17.75 -1.38 -6.08
C PHE A 325 17.79 -0.42 -7.28
N ALA A 326 16.87 0.53 -7.30
CA ALA A 326 16.74 1.48 -8.40
C ALA A 326 16.35 2.88 -7.90
N GLY A 327 16.78 3.90 -8.64
CA GLY A 327 16.23 5.25 -8.50
C GLY A 327 14.75 5.23 -8.90
N TYR A 328 13.88 5.68 -8.00
CA TYR A 328 12.44 5.72 -8.23
C TYR A 328 11.81 6.85 -7.44
N SER A 329 10.76 7.45 -8.01
CA SER A 329 9.97 8.50 -7.37
C SER A 329 8.50 8.08 -7.46
N PRO A 330 7.88 7.67 -6.34
CA PRO A 330 6.49 7.24 -6.36
C PRO A 330 5.56 8.34 -6.85
N PRO A 331 4.54 8.01 -7.67
CA PRO A 331 3.51 8.96 -8.01
C PRO A 331 2.65 9.33 -6.78
N PRO A 332 1.81 10.37 -6.89
CA PRO A 332 0.87 10.73 -5.83
C PRO A 332 -0.08 9.57 -5.50
N PHE A 333 -0.37 9.36 -4.22
CA PHE A 333 -1.38 8.42 -3.78
C PHE A 333 -2.78 9.00 -3.99
N VAL A 334 -3.66 8.22 -4.63
CA VAL A 334 -4.95 8.71 -5.13
C VAL A 334 -5.95 8.97 -3.99
N ASN A 335 -5.94 8.14 -2.95
CA ASN A 335 -7.06 8.03 -2.00
C ASN A 335 -6.79 8.63 -0.62
N ALA A 336 -5.65 9.32 -0.42
CA ALA A 336 -5.29 9.87 0.90
C ALA A 336 -6.37 10.80 1.45
N ARG A 337 -6.97 10.41 2.59
CA ARG A 337 -7.96 11.20 3.35
C ARG A 337 -8.06 10.78 4.83
#